data_AF-A0A2N3RDI3-F1
#
_entry.id   AF-A0A2N3RDI3-F1
#
_cell.length_a   1.000
_cell.length_b   1.000
_cell.length_c   1.000
_cell.angle_alpha   90.00
_cell.angle_beta   90.00
_cell.angle_gamma   90.00
#
_symmetry.space_group_name_H-M   'P 1'
#
loop_
_entity.id
_entity.type
_entity.pdbx_description
1 polymer ?
#
loop_
_entity_poly.entity_id
_entity_poly.type
_entity_poly.pdbx_seq_one_letter_code
_entity_poly.pdbx_strand_id
1 'polypeptide(L)'
;MPNDYWDMDDKNDPNLLSLASVSTSMLVPFPVGRLPDASLLWLNERWFHDLGIAIHDASTRARISASLLERFAVTSIEAHCVAGTFGGQALGADRYGGSGGAIHGGSGRCGSDGMLIAKGTGPTPLVSEAHDWSHSHGCLYLYDAIREAVASEILNAELPHGTVPIVAIIDAGFSLARTD
;
A
#
# COMPACT_ATOMS: atom_id res chain seq x y z
N MET A 1 -0.22 24.95 -10.85
CA MET A 1 -1.55 24.55 -10.36
C MET A 1 -1.35 24.12 -8.92
N PRO A 2 -2.07 24.65 -7.92
CA PRO A 2 -2.14 23.96 -6.63
C PRO A 2 -2.79 22.61 -6.94
N ASN A 3 -2.05 21.53 -6.71
CA ASN A 3 -2.47 20.19 -7.11
C ASN A 3 -3.33 19.66 -5.97
N ASP A 4 -4.66 19.72 -6.11
CA ASP A 4 -5.65 19.20 -5.15
C ASP A 4 -5.69 17.66 -5.12
N TYR A 5 -4.59 17.00 -5.51
CA TYR A 5 -4.41 15.54 -5.59
C TYR A 5 -4.69 14.78 -4.28
N TRP A 6 -4.89 15.51 -3.17
CA TRP A 6 -5.19 14.99 -1.83
C TRP A 6 -6.58 15.34 -1.31
N ASP A 7 -7.30 16.26 -1.96
CA ASP A 7 -8.73 16.37 -1.74
C ASP A 7 -9.35 15.16 -2.44
N MET A 8 -9.65 14.14 -1.62
CA MET A 8 -10.01 12.78 -1.99
C MET A 8 -11.30 12.62 -2.84
N ASP A 9 -11.81 13.71 -3.42
CA ASP A 9 -12.89 13.72 -4.41
C ASP A 9 -12.40 13.33 -5.82
N ASP A 10 -11.09 13.43 -6.10
CA ASP A 10 -10.48 13.06 -7.40
C ASP A 10 -10.44 11.55 -7.69
N LYS A 11 -10.77 10.67 -6.73
CA LYS A 11 -11.01 9.24 -7.03
C LYS A 11 -12.13 9.04 -8.06
N ASN A 12 -13.03 10.01 -8.16
CA ASN A 12 -14.11 10.05 -9.14
C ASN A 12 -13.80 10.97 -10.33
N ASP A 13 -12.59 11.54 -10.44
CA ASP A 13 -12.19 12.30 -11.63
C ASP A 13 -12.17 11.35 -12.84
N PRO A 14 -13.05 11.55 -13.83
CA PRO A 14 -13.12 10.68 -15.00
C PRO A 14 -11.85 10.73 -15.86
N ASN A 15 -10.96 11.72 -15.66
CA ASN A 15 -9.70 11.83 -16.38
C ASN A 15 -8.55 11.07 -15.72
N LEU A 16 -8.74 10.59 -14.49
CA LEU A 16 -7.73 9.84 -13.79
C LEU A 16 -7.80 8.36 -14.20
N LEU A 17 -6.74 7.90 -14.88
CA LEU A 17 -6.63 6.49 -15.28
C LEU A 17 -6.42 5.63 -14.02
N SER A 18 -7.45 4.89 -13.62
CA SER A 18 -7.36 3.84 -12.62
C SER A 18 -7.40 2.48 -13.30
N LEU A 19 -6.73 1.48 -12.76
CA LEU A 19 -6.80 0.11 -13.31
C LEU A 19 -8.25 -0.41 -13.36
N ALA A 20 -9.08 0.01 -12.41
CA ALA A 20 -10.51 -0.30 -12.39
C ALA A 20 -11.29 0.35 -13.55
N SER A 21 -10.89 1.53 -14.04
CA SER A 21 -11.53 2.18 -15.18
C SER A 21 -11.12 1.58 -16.53
N VAL A 22 -9.97 0.88 -16.58
CA VAL A 22 -9.47 0.20 -17.77
C VAL A 22 -10.11 -1.18 -17.96
N SER A 23 -10.32 -1.94 -16.88
CA SER A 23 -10.99 -3.24 -16.94
C SER A 23 -11.42 -3.75 -15.57
N THR A 24 -12.63 -4.32 -15.49
CA THR A 24 -13.17 -4.97 -14.29
C THR A 24 -12.46 -6.29 -13.94
N SER A 25 -11.65 -6.83 -14.85
CA SER A 25 -10.94 -8.10 -14.66
C SER A 25 -9.52 -7.93 -14.10
N MET A 26 -9.00 -6.71 -14.05
CA MET A 26 -7.59 -6.46 -13.70
C MET A 26 -7.33 -6.49 -12.20
N LEU A 27 -8.34 -6.17 -11.38
CA LEU A 27 -8.23 -6.16 -9.92
C LEU A 27 -9.14 -7.22 -9.32
N VAL A 28 -8.62 -7.98 -8.37
CA VAL A 28 -9.39 -8.89 -7.52
C VAL A 28 -9.68 -8.19 -6.20
N PRO A 29 -10.94 -7.83 -5.90
CA PRO A 29 -11.27 -7.23 -4.62
C PRO A 29 -11.09 -8.26 -3.50
N PHE A 30 -10.60 -7.81 -2.34
CA PHE A 30 -10.50 -8.62 -1.14
C PHE A 30 -10.81 -7.79 0.11
N PRO A 31 -11.47 -8.39 1.12
CA PRO A 31 -11.85 -7.70 2.34
C PRO A 31 -10.63 -7.43 3.21
N VAL A 32 -10.68 -6.30 3.92
CA VAL A 32 -9.71 -5.93 4.95
C VAL A 32 -10.43 -5.44 6.20
N GLY A 33 -9.75 -5.45 7.35
CA GLY A 33 -10.21 -4.86 8.60
C GLY A 33 -9.17 -3.91 9.18
N ARG A 34 -9.56 -3.09 10.17
CA ARG A 34 -8.73 -2.06 10.77
C ARG A 34 -7.68 -2.66 11.69
N LEU A 35 -6.44 -2.17 11.62
CA LEU A 35 -5.40 -2.50 12.59
C LEU A 35 -5.54 -1.57 13.82
N PRO A 36 -5.57 -2.11 15.05
CA PRO A 36 -5.81 -1.31 16.26
C PRO A 36 -4.63 -0.38 16.61
N ASP A 37 -3.40 -0.87 16.43
CA ASP A 37 -2.18 -0.23 16.93
C ASP A 37 -1.30 0.30 15.79
N ALA A 38 -1.86 0.42 14.59
CA ALA A 38 -1.12 0.88 13.43
C ALA A 38 -0.77 2.38 13.55
N SER A 39 0.44 2.74 13.14
CA SER A 39 0.95 4.11 13.25
C SER A 39 1.82 4.49 12.07
N LEU A 40 1.82 5.78 11.72
CA LEU A 40 2.64 6.30 10.64
C LEU A 40 4.05 6.57 11.16
N LEU A 41 5.05 5.89 10.61
CA LEU A 41 6.45 6.04 11.01
C LEU A 41 7.19 7.07 10.17
N TRP A 42 6.86 7.18 8.88
CA TRP A 42 7.61 8.01 7.95
C TRP A 42 6.75 8.50 6.78
N LEU A 43 7.09 9.68 6.27
CA LEU A 43 6.52 10.30 5.07
C LEU A 43 7.67 10.76 4.16
N ASN A 44 7.47 10.60 2.86
CA ASN A 44 8.44 11.01 1.85
C ASN A 44 8.42 12.52 1.59
N GLU A 45 9.18 13.27 2.36
CA GLU A 45 9.26 14.74 2.26
C GLU A 45 9.60 15.23 0.85
N ARG A 46 10.55 14.59 0.16
CA ARG A 46 10.91 14.96 -1.22
C ARG A 46 9.72 14.80 -2.16
N TRP A 47 9.07 13.64 -2.15
CA TRP A 47 7.95 13.39 -3.05
C TRP A 47 6.79 14.36 -2.83
N PHE A 48 6.46 14.68 -1.56
CA PHE A 48 5.45 15.69 -1.26
C PHE A 48 5.89 17.11 -1.68
N HIS A 49 7.16 17.45 -1.48
CA HIS A 49 7.73 18.72 -1.95
C HIS A 49 7.62 18.88 -3.47
N ASP A 50 7.91 17.83 -4.24
CA ASP A 50 7.83 17.84 -5.71
C ASP A 50 6.39 18.04 -6.21
N LEU A 51 5.39 17.66 -5.40
CA LEU A 51 3.98 17.95 -5.63
C LEU A 51 3.54 19.35 -5.16
N GLY A 52 4.45 20.13 -4.56
CA GLY A 52 4.16 21.46 -4.01
C GLY A 52 3.45 21.44 -2.65
N ILE A 53 3.58 20.34 -1.88
CA ILE A 53 2.84 20.12 -0.64
C ILE A 53 3.78 20.25 0.56
N ALA A 54 3.53 21.25 1.39
CA ALA A 54 4.35 21.57 2.55
C ALA A 54 3.99 20.69 3.77
N ILE A 55 4.49 19.45 3.82
CA ILE A 55 4.22 18.53 4.95
C ILE A 55 4.96 18.85 6.26
N HIS A 56 5.73 19.94 6.29
CA HIS A 56 6.28 20.50 7.53
C HIS A 56 5.26 21.35 8.30
N ASP A 57 4.18 21.79 7.65
CA ASP A 57 3.04 22.36 8.35
C ASP A 57 2.32 21.27 9.15
N ALA A 58 2.14 21.49 10.45
CA ALA A 58 1.57 20.50 11.37
C ALA A 58 0.15 20.08 10.97
N SER A 59 -0.67 21.04 10.48
CA SER A 59 -2.05 20.75 10.10
C SER A 59 -2.10 19.88 8.84
N THR A 60 -1.28 20.22 7.84
CA THR A 60 -1.16 19.49 6.58
C THR A 60 -0.64 18.08 6.82
N ARG A 61 0.42 17.95 7.63
CA ARG A 61 0.96 16.65 8.02
C ARG A 61 -0.09 15.79 8.73
N ALA A 62 -0.83 16.36 9.68
CA ALA A 62 -1.85 15.63 10.42
C ALA A 62 -2.97 15.12 9.50
N ARG A 63 -3.47 15.95 8.56
CA ARG A 63 -4.49 15.54 7.60
C ARG A 63 -4.02 14.41 6.69
N ILE A 64 -2.82 14.53 6.11
CA ILE A 64 -2.24 13.49 5.23
C ILE A 64 -2.02 12.19 6.02
N SER A 65 -1.49 12.30 7.23
CA SER A 65 -1.26 11.15 8.10
C SER A 65 -2.57 10.42 8.43
N ALA A 66 -3.60 11.17 8.83
CA ALA A 66 -4.92 10.62 9.11
C ALA A 66 -5.51 9.93 7.88
N SER A 67 -5.41 10.55 6.70
CA SER A 67 -5.94 9.97 5.47
C SER A 67 -5.21 8.68 5.05
N LEU A 68 -3.88 8.63 5.16
CA LEU A 68 -3.12 7.41 4.88
C LEU A 68 -3.47 6.28 5.85
N LEU A 69 -3.60 6.59 7.14
CA LEU A 69 -4.03 5.60 8.14
C LEU A 69 -5.48 5.16 7.91
N GLU A 70 -6.39 6.07 7.55
CA GLU A 70 -7.76 5.72 7.19
C GLU A 70 -7.81 4.74 6.01
N ARG A 71 -6.92 4.87 5.03
CA ARG A 71 -6.94 4.01 3.84
C ARG A 71 -6.17 2.71 4.02
N PHE A 72 -5.04 2.75 4.73
CA PHE A 72 -4.05 1.68 4.69
C PHE A 72 -3.61 1.14 6.05
N ALA A 73 -4.12 1.65 7.18
CA ALA A 73 -3.98 0.97 8.48
C ALA A 73 -4.95 -0.21 8.60
N VAL A 74 -4.80 -1.17 7.67
CA VAL A 74 -5.71 -2.28 7.46
C VAL A 74 -4.96 -3.56 7.12
N THR A 75 -5.59 -4.72 7.33
CA THR A 75 -5.05 -6.02 6.95
C THR A 75 -6.14 -6.98 6.48
N SER A 76 -5.80 -7.93 5.60
CA SER A 76 -6.65 -9.07 5.25
C SER A 76 -6.56 -10.23 6.26
N ILE A 77 -5.74 -10.11 7.31
CA ILE A 77 -5.64 -11.10 8.39
C ILE A 77 -6.65 -10.73 9.48
N GLU A 78 -7.84 -11.33 9.42
CA GLU A 78 -8.96 -11.02 10.32
C GLU A 78 -8.59 -11.09 11.81
N ALA A 79 -7.73 -12.04 12.21
CA ALA A 79 -7.29 -12.22 13.59
C ALA A 79 -6.53 -11.01 14.18
N HIS A 80 -5.98 -10.13 13.34
CA HIS A 80 -5.29 -8.91 13.76
C HIS A 80 -6.17 -7.65 13.65
N CYS A 81 -7.42 -7.80 13.21
CA CYS A 81 -8.32 -6.68 13.02
C CYS A 81 -9.04 -6.28 14.31
N VAL A 82 -9.41 -5.01 14.41
CA VAL A 82 -10.41 -4.55 15.37
C VAL A 82 -11.71 -5.32 15.12
N ALA A 83 -12.27 -5.91 16.18
CA ALA A 83 -13.49 -6.71 16.10
C ALA A 83 -14.62 -5.96 15.40
N GLY A 84 -15.28 -6.61 14.44
CA GLY A 84 -16.40 -6.05 13.67
C GLY A 84 -16.01 -5.09 12.54
N THR A 85 -14.71 -4.86 12.29
CA THR A 85 -14.28 -4.00 11.18
C THR A 85 -13.93 -4.75 9.89
N PHE A 86 -13.69 -6.06 9.98
CA PHE A 86 -13.32 -6.87 8.82
C PHE A 86 -14.44 -6.91 7.78
N GLY A 87 -14.09 -6.66 6.51
CA GLY A 87 -15.05 -6.58 5.41
C GLY A 87 -15.78 -5.24 5.30
N GLY A 88 -15.57 -4.30 6.22
CA GLY A 88 -16.07 -2.93 6.11
C GLY A 88 -15.34 -2.09 5.04
N GLN A 89 -14.19 -2.56 4.58
CA GLN A 89 -13.40 -1.99 3.49
C GLN A 89 -12.86 -3.12 2.60
N ALA A 90 -12.63 -2.82 1.31
CA ALA A 90 -11.96 -3.71 0.38
C ALA A 90 -10.80 -2.99 -0.34
N LEU A 91 -9.77 -3.76 -0.68
CA LEU A 91 -8.68 -3.34 -1.56
C LEU A 91 -8.67 -4.24 -2.82
N GLY A 92 -8.04 -3.78 -3.89
CA GLY A 92 -7.85 -4.54 -5.12
C GLY A 92 -6.44 -5.11 -5.23
N ALA A 93 -6.32 -6.41 -5.48
CA ALA A 93 -5.06 -7.05 -5.86
C ALA A 93 -4.99 -7.15 -7.39
N ASP A 94 -3.95 -6.59 -8.01
CA ASP A 94 -3.78 -6.63 -9.47
C ASP A 94 -3.31 -8.00 -9.96
N ARG A 95 -3.93 -8.45 -11.06
CA ARG A 95 -3.58 -9.69 -11.76
C ARG A 95 -2.40 -9.46 -12.70
N TYR A 96 -1.38 -10.29 -12.57
CA TYR A 96 -0.29 -10.39 -13.52
C TYR A 96 0.39 -11.75 -13.38
N GLY A 97 1.13 -12.16 -14.41
CA GLY A 97 1.97 -13.35 -14.39
C GLY A 97 3.41 -12.99 -14.75
N GLY A 98 4.34 -13.88 -14.44
CA GLY A 98 5.74 -13.73 -14.83
C GLY A 98 6.29 -15.04 -15.39
N SER A 99 7.09 -14.96 -16.45
CA SER A 99 7.79 -16.14 -17.01
C SER A 99 8.87 -16.70 -16.08
N GLY A 100 9.25 -15.97 -15.02
CA GLY A 100 10.29 -16.32 -14.06
C GLY A 100 9.90 -17.30 -12.95
N GLY A 101 8.73 -17.95 -13.03
CA GLY A 101 8.35 -19.03 -12.11
C GLY A 101 7.67 -18.59 -10.80
N ALA A 102 7.24 -17.33 -10.67
CA ALA A 102 6.31 -16.95 -9.62
C ALA A 102 4.92 -17.56 -9.93
N ILE A 103 4.44 -18.44 -9.07
CA ILE A 103 3.16 -19.15 -9.21
C ILE A 103 1.96 -18.35 -8.65
N HIS A 104 2.22 -17.12 -8.18
CA HIS A 104 1.18 -16.18 -7.79
C HIS A 104 0.38 -15.73 -9.03
N GLY A 105 -0.93 -15.50 -8.84
CA GLY A 105 -1.80 -14.96 -9.88
C GLY A 105 -1.68 -13.45 -10.09
N GLY A 106 -0.73 -12.81 -9.40
CA GLY A 106 -0.49 -11.37 -9.36
C GLY A 106 -0.01 -10.93 -7.98
N SER A 107 -0.48 -9.79 -7.50
CA SER A 107 -0.08 -9.22 -6.22
C SER A 107 -0.52 -10.07 -5.04
N GLY A 108 0.37 -10.92 -4.52
CA GLY A 108 0.11 -11.79 -3.36
C GLY A 108 0.07 -11.09 -2.00
N ARG A 109 0.58 -9.85 -1.91
CA ARG A 109 0.68 -9.07 -0.65
C ARG A 109 0.44 -7.57 -0.79
N CYS A 110 -0.04 -7.13 -1.95
CA CYS A 110 -0.28 -5.73 -2.24
C CYS A 110 -1.78 -5.47 -2.41
N GLY A 111 -2.27 -4.41 -1.78
CA GLY A 111 -3.63 -3.92 -1.93
C GLY A 111 -3.65 -2.50 -2.47
N SER A 112 -4.39 -2.29 -3.55
CA SER A 112 -4.65 -0.98 -4.15
C SER A 112 -6.00 -0.45 -3.70
N ASP A 113 -6.09 0.84 -3.49
CA ASP A 113 -7.37 1.53 -3.29
C ASP A 113 -7.82 2.37 -4.50
N GLY A 114 -7.21 2.09 -5.66
CA GLY A 114 -7.39 2.79 -6.92
C GLY A 114 -6.36 3.88 -7.18
N MET A 115 -5.77 4.46 -6.12
CA MET A 115 -4.79 5.56 -6.23
C MET A 115 -3.41 5.16 -5.74
N LEU A 116 -3.36 4.54 -4.57
CA LEU A 116 -2.14 4.14 -3.90
C LEU A 116 -2.14 2.63 -3.70
N ILE A 117 -0.94 2.05 -3.65
CA ILE A 117 -0.72 0.64 -3.40
C ILE A 117 0.00 0.52 -2.07
N ALA A 118 -0.58 -0.25 -1.15
CA ALA A 118 0.08 -0.66 0.08
C ALA A 118 0.62 -2.08 -0.07
N LYS A 119 1.88 -2.27 0.32
CA LYS A 119 2.54 -3.59 0.37
C LYS A 119 2.59 -4.07 1.81
N GLY A 120 2.27 -5.34 2.02
CA GLY A 120 2.19 -5.92 3.36
C GLY A 120 0.79 -5.89 3.97
N THR A 121 -0.26 -5.78 3.16
CA THR A 121 -1.67 -5.72 3.61
C THR A 121 -2.21 -7.07 4.10
N GLY A 122 -1.38 -8.12 4.18
CA GLY A 122 -1.80 -9.49 4.39
C GLY A 122 -1.96 -10.25 3.06
N PRO A 123 -2.26 -11.56 3.13
CA PRO A 123 -2.39 -12.39 1.93
C PRO A 123 -3.58 -11.94 1.08
N THR A 124 -3.39 -11.92 -0.23
CA THR A 124 -4.47 -11.62 -1.19
C THR A 124 -5.00 -12.92 -1.81
N PRO A 125 -6.15 -12.88 -2.53
CA PRO A 125 -6.64 -14.03 -3.29
C PRO A 125 -5.72 -14.50 -4.42
N LEU A 126 -4.64 -13.77 -4.72
CA LEU A 126 -3.67 -14.10 -5.76
C LEU A 126 -2.40 -14.74 -5.19
N VAL A 127 -2.31 -14.90 -3.86
CA VAL A 127 -1.25 -15.69 -3.24
C VAL A 127 -1.40 -17.16 -3.65
N SER A 128 -0.28 -17.85 -3.84
CA SER A 128 -0.29 -19.27 -4.22
C SER A 128 -0.11 -20.10 -2.95
N GLU A 129 -0.90 -21.16 -2.83
CA GLU A 129 -0.80 -22.12 -1.72
C GLU A 129 0.50 -22.95 -1.77
N ALA A 130 1.21 -22.97 -2.90
CA ALA A 130 2.41 -23.78 -3.11
C ALA A 130 3.74 -23.06 -2.79
N HIS A 131 3.70 -21.86 -2.20
CA HIS A 131 4.89 -21.13 -1.75
C HIS A 131 5.18 -21.36 -0.26
N ASP A 132 6.46 -21.20 0.13
CA ASP A 132 6.87 -21.23 1.54
C ASP A 132 6.17 -20.15 2.37
N TRP A 133 6.19 -20.32 3.69
CA TRP A 133 5.51 -19.43 4.63
C TRP A 133 5.93 -17.95 4.49
N SER A 134 7.22 -17.69 4.23
CA SER A 134 7.76 -16.32 4.08
C SER A 134 7.20 -15.58 2.86
N HIS A 135 6.72 -16.34 1.87
CA HIS A 135 6.13 -15.81 0.66
C HIS A 135 4.60 -15.79 0.68
N SER A 136 3.94 -16.51 1.60
CA SER A 136 2.49 -16.64 1.66
C SER A 136 1.80 -15.86 2.79
N HIS A 137 2.50 -15.45 3.84
CA HIS A 137 1.87 -14.71 4.97
C HIS A 137 1.39 -13.29 4.63
N GLY A 138 1.84 -12.72 3.50
CA GLY A 138 1.33 -11.46 2.96
C GLY A 138 1.65 -10.18 3.73
N CYS A 139 2.44 -10.25 4.80
CA CYS A 139 2.98 -9.08 5.51
C CYS A 139 4.30 -8.60 4.88
N LEU A 140 4.77 -7.44 5.31
CA LEU A 140 6.09 -6.89 4.98
C LEU A 140 6.81 -6.56 6.30
N TYR A 141 8.06 -7.01 6.46
CA TYR A 141 8.81 -6.63 7.65
C TYR A 141 9.20 -5.15 7.59
N LEU A 142 9.24 -4.49 8.75
CA LEU A 142 9.60 -3.08 8.84
C LEU A 142 10.99 -2.79 8.21
N TYR A 143 11.96 -3.67 8.42
CA TYR A 143 13.28 -3.49 7.83
C TYR A 143 13.27 -3.60 6.29
N ASP A 144 12.37 -4.40 5.70
CA ASP A 144 12.20 -4.47 4.25
C ASP A 144 11.52 -3.20 3.72
N ALA A 145 10.50 -2.69 4.42
CA ALA A 145 9.86 -1.41 4.08
C ALA A 145 10.87 -0.24 4.11
N ILE A 146 11.74 -0.18 5.12
CA ILE A 146 12.80 0.83 5.22
C ILE A 146 13.80 0.68 4.05
N ARG A 147 14.23 -0.55 3.74
CA ARG A 147 15.14 -0.81 2.62
C ARG A 147 14.53 -0.39 1.28
N GLU A 148 13.26 -0.71 1.05
CA GLU A 148 12.55 -0.31 -0.17
C GLU A 148 12.41 1.21 -0.28
N ALA A 149 12.10 1.91 0.83
CA ALA A 149 12.03 3.36 0.85
C ALA A 149 13.38 4.03 0.55
N VAL A 150 14.46 3.57 1.18
CA VAL A 150 15.81 4.07 0.93
C VAL A 150 16.25 3.78 -0.51
N ALA A 151 16.01 2.57 -1.01
CA ALA A 151 16.36 2.20 -2.37
C ALA A 151 15.59 3.04 -3.40
N SER A 152 14.29 3.26 -3.18
CA SER A 152 13.46 4.11 -4.03
C SER A 152 14.04 5.53 -4.11
N GLU A 153 14.42 6.14 -3.00
CA GLU A 153 14.96 7.51 -3.01
C GLU A 153 16.34 7.61 -3.68
N ILE A 154 17.24 6.64 -3.42
CA ILE A 154 18.54 6.58 -4.08
C ILE A 154 18.36 6.39 -5.59
N LEU A 155 17.60 5.39 -5.99
CA LEU A 155 17.40 5.09 -7.42
C LEU A 155 16.66 6.23 -8.12
N ASN A 156 15.76 6.94 -7.44
CA ASN A 156 15.12 8.11 -8.00
C ASN A 156 16.12 9.23 -8.36
N ALA A 157 17.17 9.41 -7.54
CA ALA A 157 18.21 10.38 -7.79
C ALA A 157 19.22 9.94 -8.87
N GLU A 158 19.50 8.63 -8.94
CA GLU A 158 20.54 8.08 -9.83
C GLU A 158 20.02 7.69 -11.22
N LEU A 159 18.74 7.33 -11.36
CA LEU A 159 18.19 6.85 -12.63
C LEU A 159 17.61 8.01 -13.47
N PRO A 160 17.83 8.03 -14.80
CA PRO A 160 17.37 9.12 -15.68
C PRO A 160 15.85 9.39 -15.68
N HIS A 161 15.05 8.40 -15.27
CA HIS A 161 13.59 8.46 -15.25
C HIS A 161 13.00 8.25 -13.86
N GLY A 162 13.85 8.28 -12.83
CA GLY A 162 13.46 8.05 -11.44
C GLY A 162 12.97 6.62 -11.17
N THR A 163 12.24 6.47 -10.07
CA THR A 163 11.59 5.21 -9.67
C THR A 163 10.20 5.45 -9.11
N VAL A 164 9.43 4.38 -8.93
CA VAL A 164 8.17 4.46 -8.17
C VAL A 164 8.47 4.92 -6.74
N PRO A 165 7.90 6.05 -6.28
CA PRO A 165 8.17 6.58 -4.96
C PRO A 165 7.47 5.77 -3.88
N ILE A 166 8.14 5.53 -2.76
CA ILE A 166 7.47 5.08 -1.52
C ILE A 166 7.00 6.33 -0.79
N VAL A 167 5.68 6.46 -0.61
CA VAL A 167 5.05 7.68 -0.05
C VAL A 167 5.14 7.73 1.48
N ALA A 168 5.01 6.56 2.12
CA ALA A 168 4.88 6.45 3.57
C ALA A 168 5.31 5.07 4.05
N ILE A 169 5.66 4.98 5.34
CA ILE A 169 5.78 3.72 6.07
C ILE A 169 4.78 3.74 7.22
N ILE A 170 3.90 2.74 7.25
CA ILE A 170 2.93 2.50 8.33
C ILE A 170 3.39 1.25 9.08
N ASP A 171 3.62 1.38 10.38
CA ASP A 171 3.73 0.23 11.28
C ASP A 171 2.35 -0.40 11.44
N ALA A 172 2.28 -1.72 11.32
CA ALA A 172 1.05 -2.46 11.49
C ALA A 172 0.67 -2.65 12.98
N GLY A 173 1.59 -2.39 13.90
CA GLY A 173 1.35 -2.49 15.35
C GLY A 173 1.35 -3.92 15.89
N PHE A 174 1.78 -4.90 15.08
CA PHE A 174 1.94 -6.29 15.52
C PHE A 174 3.22 -6.90 14.95
N SER A 175 3.72 -7.94 15.62
CA SER A 175 4.85 -8.73 15.15
C SER A 175 4.37 -10.07 14.63
N LEU A 176 4.90 -10.47 13.48
CA LEU A 176 4.76 -11.83 12.99
C LEU A 176 5.98 -12.62 13.45
N ALA A 177 5.77 -13.65 14.27
CA ALA A 177 6.84 -14.58 14.61
C ALA A 177 7.23 -15.33 13.33
N ARG A 178 8.52 -15.36 12.98
CA ARG A 178 9.02 -16.31 11.99
C ARG A 178 8.79 -17.70 12.57
N THR A 179 7.84 -18.43 12.00
CA THR A 179 7.76 -19.88 12.20
C THR A 179 8.70 -20.48 11.17
N ASP A 180 9.91 -20.82 11.61
CA ASP A 180 10.87 -21.61 10.86
C ASP A 180 10.45 -23.08 10.75
#